data_AF-A0AAP6BCK5-F1
#
_entry.id   AF-A0AAP6BCK5-F1
#
_cell.length_a   1.000
_cell.length_b   1.000
_cell.length_c   1.000
_cell.angle_alpha   90.00
_cell.angle_beta   90.00
_cell.angle_gamma   90.00
#
_symmetry.space_group_name_H-M   'P 1'
#
loop_
_entity.id
_entity.type
_entity.pdbx_description
1 polymer ?
#
loop_
_entity_poly.entity_id
_entity_poly.type
_entity_poly.pdbx_seq_one_letter_code
_entity_poly.pdbx_strand_id
1 'polypeptide(L)'
;MIQRPPPPPVLVLPGEPSSAGAARKFVRAYVEYHVPGVPEDYVENIVLIASEMTTNAIRYGTEPGDSIRITIDADEQEARIEVQDPTRRSPRRRPESGERGRGRGLFILDAVCGDEWGCRPAPFGKVVWARVRAPQAPAPGPDFIAGLTVLTWLDFTPAGTTPWLLIGYPPPSHPPETTESIANGLRALGTVLQLRPTTERVPDIGNRLRLGGRTVALDYGHDHYLLHVPDADEKWRTHIAQGNRVHLAVCLDALPVRIGIEDAARLIQHADGRVLMGATGVRGR
;
A
#
# COMPACT_ATOMS: atom_id res chain seq x y z
N MET A 1 10.00 4.78 34.21
CA MET A 1 9.10 4.00 33.33
C MET A 1 9.94 2.93 32.66
N ILE A 2 9.70 1.65 32.97
CA ILE A 2 10.46 0.55 32.35
C ILE A 2 9.86 0.34 30.95
N GLN A 3 10.58 0.70 29.89
CA GLN A 3 10.18 0.36 28.54
C GLN A 3 10.17 -1.17 28.41
N ARG A 4 9.04 -1.73 28.00
CA ARG A 4 8.92 -3.15 27.68
C ARG A 4 9.85 -3.45 26.50
N PRO A 5 10.63 -4.54 26.53
CA PRO A 5 11.49 -4.89 25.40
C PRO A 5 10.63 -5.10 24.13
N PRO A 6 11.18 -4.79 22.95
CA PRO A 6 10.49 -5.01 21.67
C PRO A 6 10.09 -6.48 21.53
N PRO A 7 8.87 -6.79 21.06
CA PRO A 7 8.49 -8.17 20.74
C PRO A 7 9.47 -8.76 19.71
N PRO A 8 10.01 -9.97 19.93
CA PRO A 8 10.88 -10.61 18.94
C PRO A 8 10.08 -11.01 17.69
N PRO A 9 10.74 -11.19 16.53
CA PRO A 9 10.07 -11.64 15.30
C PRO A 9 9.67 -13.13 15.32
N VAL A 10 10.04 -13.87 16.37
CA VAL A 10 9.81 -15.30 16.48
C VAL A 10 9.16 -15.64 17.80
N LEU A 11 8.15 -16.52 17.76
CA LEU A 11 7.52 -17.13 18.92
C LEU A 11 7.43 -18.64 18.74
N VAL A 12 7.78 -19.40 19.77
CA VAL A 12 7.57 -20.86 19.82
C VAL A 12 6.45 -21.15 20.81
N LEU A 13 5.49 -21.97 20.39
CA LEU A 13 4.32 -22.34 21.18
C LEU A 13 4.13 -23.86 21.18
N PRO A 14 3.58 -24.44 22.26
CA PRO A 14 3.15 -25.83 22.24
C PRO A 14 2.02 -26.05 21.22
N GLY A 15 1.91 -27.25 20.67
CA GLY A 15 0.86 -27.68 19.73
C GLY A 15 -0.52 -27.85 20.37
N GLU A 16 -0.93 -26.93 21.25
CA GLU A 16 -2.17 -27.02 22.03
C GLU A 16 -3.20 -25.97 21.58
N PRO A 17 -4.52 -26.22 21.72
CA PRO A 17 -5.56 -25.28 21.27
C PRO A 17 -5.45 -23.85 21.85
N SER A 18 -4.93 -23.70 23.07
CA SER A 18 -4.71 -22.41 23.73
C SER A 18 -3.67 -21.53 22.99
N SER A 19 -2.74 -22.15 22.24
CA SER A 19 -1.67 -21.46 21.51
C SER A 19 -2.18 -20.56 20.38
N ALA A 20 -3.36 -20.83 19.80
CA ALA A 20 -3.97 -19.92 18.82
C ALA A 20 -4.23 -18.53 19.43
N GLY A 21 -4.65 -18.47 20.70
CA GLY A 21 -4.83 -17.19 21.40
C GLY A 21 -3.52 -16.47 21.69
N ALA A 22 -2.46 -17.22 22.03
CA ALA A 22 -1.13 -16.66 22.24
C ALA A 22 -0.52 -16.11 20.94
N ALA A 23 -0.68 -16.85 19.83
CA ALA A 23 -0.26 -16.42 18.50
C ALA A 23 -0.89 -15.08 18.10
N ARG A 24 -2.22 -14.93 18.25
CA ARG A 24 -2.93 -13.67 17.97
C ARG A 24 -2.39 -12.49 18.77
N LYS A 25 -2.20 -12.67 20.09
CA LYS A 25 -1.66 -11.62 20.96
C LYS A 25 -0.24 -11.23 20.57
N PHE A 26 0.58 -12.22 20.20
CA PHE A 26 1.96 -12.00 19.79
C PHE A 26 2.06 -11.22 18.48
N VAL A 27 1.37 -11.64 17.42
CA VAL A 27 1.46 -10.94 16.12
C VAL A 27 0.89 -9.53 16.20
N ARG A 28 -0.21 -9.33 16.95
CA ARG A 28 -0.77 -8.00 17.21
C ARG A 28 0.26 -7.11 17.90
N ALA A 29 0.83 -7.58 19.00
CA ALA A 29 1.83 -6.81 19.74
C ALA A 29 3.09 -6.51 18.91
N TYR A 30 3.49 -7.44 18.03
CA TYR A 30 4.60 -7.22 17.09
C TYR A 30 4.30 -6.07 16.13
N VAL A 31 3.14 -6.09 15.44
CA VAL A 31 2.78 -5.06 14.46
C VAL A 31 2.57 -3.71 15.15
N GLU A 32 1.84 -3.66 16.27
CA GLU A 32 1.60 -2.42 17.02
C GLU A 32 2.89 -1.76 17.51
N TYR A 33 3.94 -2.55 17.80
CA TYR A 33 5.23 -2.04 18.25
C TYR A 33 6.14 -1.62 17.08
N HIS A 34 6.28 -2.49 16.07
CA HIS A 34 7.28 -2.31 14.99
C HIS A 34 6.77 -1.49 13.81
N VAL A 35 5.45 -1.42 13.62
CA VAL A 35 4.82 -0.71 12.49
C VAL A 35 3.70 0.20 13.02
N PRO A 36 4.03 1.19 13.88
CA PRO A 36 3.01 2.05 14.48
C PRO A 36 2.29 2.89 13.42
N GLY A 37 0.97 3.06 13.58
CA GLY A 37 0.16 3.93 12.73
C GLY A 37 -0.46 3.26 11.49
N VAL A 38 -0.30 1.94 11.33
CA VAL A 38 -1.00 1.21 10.27
C VAL A 38 -2.51 1.09 10.53
N PRO A 39 -3.34 0.92 9.48
CA PRO A 39 -4.78 0.71 9.62
C PRO A 39 -5.14 -0.51 10.47
N GLU A 40 -6.21 -0.44 11.29
CA GLU A 40 -6.61 -1.55 12.18
C GLU A 40 -7.07 -2.79 11.39
N ASP A 41 -7.72 -2.61 10.25
CA ASP A 41 -8.12 -3.71 9.35
C ASP A 41 -6.92 -4.50 8.82
N TYR A 42 -5.77 -3.84 8.61
CA TYR A 42 -4.52 -4.52 8.31
C TYR A 42 -4.05 -5.41 9.47
N VAL A 43 -4.06 -4.87 10.69
CA VAL A 43 -3.68 -5.63 11.91
C VAL A 43 -4.63 -6.81 12.12
N GLU A 44 -5.93 -6.61 11.93
CA GLU A 44 -6.94 -7.67 12.03
C GLU A 44 -6.72 -8.77 11.00
N ASN A 45 -6.39 -8.43 9.75
CA ASN A 45 -6.07 -9.41 8.70
C ASN A 45 -4.81 -10.23 9.05
N ILE A 46 -3.75 -9.59 9.56
CA ILE A 46 -2.53 -10.28 10.03
C ILE A 46 -2.87 -11.24 11.16
N VAL A 47 -3.64 -10.78 12.16
CA VAL A 47 -4.06 -11.57 13.31
C VAL A 47 -4.93 -12.76 12.89
N LEU A 48 -5.85 -12.56 11.96
CA LEU A 48 -6.72 -13.59 11.40
C LEU A 48 -5.88 -14.67 10.72
N ILE A 49 -4.99 -14.29 9.80
CA ILE A 49 -4.13 -15.23 9.07
C ILE A 49 -3.21 -16.00 10.01
N ALA A 50 -2.58 -15.33 10.98
CA ALA A 50 -1.77 -16.01 11.98
C ALA A 50 -2.59 -17.01 12.81
N SER A 51 -3.83 -16.67 13.17
CA SER A 51 -4.74 -17.54 13.91
C SER A 51 -5.12 -18.78 13.10
N GLU A 52 -5.46 -18.61 11.82
CA GLU A 52 -5.84 -19.72 10.93
C GLU A 52 -4.66 -20.64 10.63
N MET A 53 -3.49 -20.07 10.32
CA MET A 53 -2.26 -20.86 10.10
C MET A 53 -1.86 -21.64 11.35
N THR A 54 -1.89 -20.99 12.52
CA THR A 54 -1.60 -21.63 13.81
C THR A 54 -2.59 -22.74 14.13
N THR A 55 -3.88 -22.48 13.92
CA THR A 55 -4.94 -23.48 14.14
C THR A 55 -4.79 -24.68 13.22
N ASN A 56 -4.42 -24.45 11.95
CA ASN A 56 -4.14 -25.54 11.00
C ASN A 56 -2.90 -26.36 11.41
N ALA A 57 -1.83 -25.70 11.85
CA ALA A 57 -0.64 -26.37 12.35
C ALA A 57 -0.95 -27.24 13.57
N ILE A 58 -1.69 -26.72 14.55
CA ILE A 58 -2.09 -27.46 15.77
C ILE A 58 -2.99 -28.66 15.43
N ARG A 59 -3.96 -28.47 14.53
CA ARG A 59 -4.96 -29.51 14.22
C ARG A 59 -4.43 -30.64 13.34
N TYR A 60 -3.50 -30.32 12.44
CA TYR A 60 -3.09 -31.25 11.38
C TYR A 60 -1.59 -31.49 11.30
N GLY A 61 -0.80 -30.73 12.06
CA GLY A 61 0.65 -30.71 11.98
C GLY A 61 1.39 -31.15 13.24
N THR A 62 0.70 -31.28 14.37
CA THR A 62 1.30 -31.60 15.68
C THR A 62 0.64 -32.79 16.38
N GLU A 63 1.42 -33.51 17.16
CA GLU A 63 1.02 -34.49 18.18
C GLU A 63 1.22 -33.92 19.61
N PRO A 64 0.65 -34.53 20.66
CA PRO A 64 0.89 -34.08 22.03
C PRO A 64 2.39 -34.03 22.36
N GLY A 65 2.87 -32.87 22.83
CA GLY A 65 4.30 -32.62 23.12
C GLY A 65 5.06 -31.92 22.00
N ASP A 66 4.49 -31.81 20.80
CA ASP A 66 5.08 -31.03 19.72
C ASP A 66 4.96 -29.52 19.97
N SER A 67 5.80 -28.76 19.27
CA SER A 67 5.77 -27.30 19.25
C SER A 67 5.68 -26.79 17.82
N ILE A 68 5.11 -25.60 17.68
CA ILE A 68 5.08 -24.82 16.45
C ILE A 68 5.95 -23.58 16.61
N ARG A 69 6.52 -23.11 15.50
CA ARG A 69 7.28 -21.86 15.45
C ARG A 69 6.57 -20.87 14.53
N ILE A 70 6.28 -19.69 15.06
CA ILE A 70 5.70 -18.57 14.33
C ILE A 70 6.80 -17.56 14.08
N THR A 71 6.96 -17.12 12.84
CA THR A 71 7.83 -16.01 12.46
C THR A 71 7.01 -14.93 11.78
N ILE A 72 7.23 -13.67 12.12
CA ILE A 72 6.58 -12.51 11.52
C ILE A 72 7.63 -11.48 11.11
N ASP A 73 7.43 -10.92 9.92
CA ASP A 73 8.12 -9.74 9.42
C ASP A 73 7.06 -8.83 8.81
N ALA A 74 7.07 -7.54 9.14
CA ALA A 74 5.99 -6.64 8.76
C ALA A 74 6.49 -5.21 8.61
N ASP A 75 5.94 -4.52 7.60
CA ASP A 75 6.07 -3.09 7.39
C ASP A 75 4.70 -2.47 7.01
N GLU A 76 4.73 -1.20 6.62
CA GLU A 76 3.55 -0.41 6.23
C GLU A 76 2.85 -0.92 4.96
N GLN A 77 3.48 -1.80 4.19
CA GLN A 77 3.00 -2.30 2.90
C GLN A 77 2.59 -3.77 2.93
N GLU A 78 3.34 -4.62 3.63
CA GLU A 78 3.07 -6.06 3.73
C GLU A 78 3.58 -6.70 5.02
N ALA A 79 2.94 -7.81 5.39
CA ALA A 79 3.31 -8.63 6.52
C ALA A 79 3.43 -10.08 6.07
N ARG A 80 4.60 -10.68 6.31
CA ARG A 80 4.88 -12.09 6.05
C ARG A 80 4.80 -12.87 7.35
N ILE A 81 3.92 -13.85 7.38
CA ILE A 81 3.74 -14.76 8.51
C ILE A 81 4.18 -16.15 8.07
N GLU A 82 4.99 -16.81 8.88
CA GLU A 82 5.39 -18.20 8.68
C GLU A 82 5.06 -19.02 9.92
N VAL A 83 4.42 -20.18 9.73
CA VAL A 83 4.17 -21.16 10.79
C VAL A 83 4.84 -22.47 10.40
N GLN A 84 5.80 -22.90 11.22
CA GLN A 84 6.48 -24.17 11.10
C GLN A 84 5.86 -25.20 12.04
N ASP A 85 5.52 -26.36 11.49
CA ASP A 85 5.03 -27.53 12.22
C ASP A 85 5.85 -28.78 11.87
N PRO A 86 5.91 -29.80 12.75
CA PRO A 86 6.79 -30.95 12.59
C PRO A 86 6.37 -31.92 11.47
N THR A 87 5.16 -31.78 10.94
CA THR A 87 4.62 -32.67 9.92
C THR A 87 5.08 -32.28 8.51
N ARG A 88 5.53 -33.26 7.71
CA ARG A 88 5.92 -33.06 6.31
C ARG A 88 4.76 -33.08 5.29
N ARG A 89 3.53 -33.33 5.73
CA ARG A 89 2.35 -33.38 4.86
C ARG A 89 1.90 -31.97 4.49
N SER A 90 1.86 -31.67 3.19
CA SER A 90 1.33 -30.39 2.69
C SER A 90 -0.17 -30.22 2.98
N PRO A 91 -0.64 -28.98 3.20
CA PRO A 91 -2.07 -28.69 3.29
C PRO A 91 -2.76 -29.13 2.00
N ARG A 92 -3.90 -29.83 2.12
CA ARG A 92 -4.74 -30.17 0.97
C ARG A 92 -6.02 -29.35 1.02
N ARG A 93 -6.34 -28.66 -0.09
CA ARG A 93 -7.66 -28.06 -0.30
C ARG A 93 -8.70 -29.18 -0.20
N ARG A 94 -9.67 -29.03 0.69
CA ARG A 94 -10.87 -29.88 0.73
C ARG A 94 -12.05 -29.00 0.31
N PRO A 95 -12.98 -29.51 -0.52
CA PRO A 95 -14.25 -28.83 -0.75
C PRO A 95 -14.93 -28.51 0.59
N GLU A 96 -15.69 -27.43 0.68
CA GLU A 96 -16.48 -27.11 1.87
C GLU A 96 -17.35 -28.32 2.23
N SER A 97 -16.96 -29.07 3.27
CA SER A 97 -17.84 -30.05 3.87
C SER A 97 -18.92 -29.30 4.62
N GLY A 98 -20.19 -29.63 4.41
CA GLY A 98 -21.35 -29.02 5.09
C GLY A 98 -21.35 -29.12 6.64
N GLU A 99 -20.30 -29.71 7.24
CA GLU A 99 -20.00 -29.60 8.66
C GLU A 99 -19.52 -28.16 8.97
N ARG A 100 -20.40 -27.39 9.63
CA ARG A 100 -20.17 -26.02 10.08
C ARG A 100 -18.80 -25.88 10.75
N GLY A 101 -17.82 -25.29 10.04
CA GLY A 101 -16.54 -24.83 10.61
C GLY A 101 -15.28 -25.65 10.31
N ARG A 102 -15.33 -26.75 9.54
CA ARG A 102 -14.12 -27.48 9.12
C ARG A 102 -13.69 -27.10 7.70
N GLY A 103 -12.38 -26.86 7.51
CA GLY A 103 -11.76 -26.66 6.19
C GLY A 103 -11.69 -25.21 5.68
N ARG A 104 -12.19 -24.22 6.44
CA ARG A 104 -12.17 -22.81 6.01
C ARG A 104 -10.81 -22.12 6.07
N GLY A 105 -9.84 -22.67 6.81
CA GLY A 105 -8.56 -21.99 7.00
C GLY A 105 -7.85 -21.67 5.68
N LEU A 106 -7.80 -22.63 4.74
CA LEU A 106 -7.20 -22.37 3.42
C LEU A 106 -8.03 -21.40 2.57
N PHE A 107 -9.36 -21.41 2.70
CA PHE A 107 -10.24 -20.45 2.06
C PHE A 107 -10.01 -19.02 2.58
N ILE A 108 -9.79 -18.86 3.89
CA ILE A 108 -9.48 -17.55 4.48
C ILE A 108 -8.11 -17.05 4.00
N LEU A 109 -7.12 -17.94 3.91
CA LEU A 109 -5.82 -17.61 3.30
C LEU A 109 -5.99 -17.16 1.84
N ASP A 110 -6.74 -17.91 1.03
CA ASP A 110 -7.03 -17.52 -0.36
C ASP A 110 -7.75 -16.16 -0.44
N ALA A 111 -8.74 -15.93 0.41
CA ALA A 111 -9.56 -14.71 0.38
C ALA A 111 -8.77 -13.44 0.77
N VAL A 112 -7.85 -13.56 1.72
CA VAL A 112 -7.09 -12.41 2.26
C VAL A 112 -5.74 -12.23 1.55
N CYS A 113 -5.08 -13.32 1.18
CA CYS A 113 -3.73 -13.31 0.61
C CYS A 113 -3.70 -13.55 -0.91
N GLY A 114 -4.82 -13.94 -1.54
CA GLY A 114 -4.85 -14.36 -2.93
C GLY A 114 -3.90 -15.53 -3.19
N ASP A 115 -3.02 -15.39 -4.18
CA ASP A 115 -1.97 -16.37 -4.49
C ASP A 115 -0.67 -16.19 -3.66
N GLU A 116 -0.63 -15.22 -2.73
CA GLU A 116 0.56 -14.92 -1.93
C GLU A 116 0.63 -15.73 -0.63
N TRP A 117 0.36 -17.04 -0.72
CA TRP A 117 0.59 -17.99 0.37
C TRP A 117 1.01 -19.35 -0.18
N GLY A 118 1.64 -20.16 0.67
CA GLY A 118 2.08 -21.47 0.23
C GLY A 118 2.65 -22.33 1.35
N CYS A 119 3.21 -23.46 0.94
CA CYS A 119 3.84 -24.41 1.84
C CYS A 119 5.16 -24.87 1.25
N ARG A 120 6.21 -24.91 2.08
CA ARG A 120 7.54 -25.39 1.70
C ARG A 120 8.07 -26.39 2.74
N PRO A 121 8.82 -27.43 2.32
CA PRO A 121 9.55 -28.27 3.27
C PRO A 121 10.53 -27.44 4.10
N ALA A 122 10.75 -27.85 5.35
CA ALA A 122 11.75 -27.27 6.23
C ALA A 122 12.46 -28.38 7.02
N PRO A 123 13.68 -28.15 7.54
CA PRO A 123 14.26 -29.06 8.50
C PRO A 123 13.26 -29.35 9.62
N PHE A 124 13.06 -30.64 9.91
CA PHE A 124 12.13 -31.10 10.95
C PHE A 124 10.65 -30.80 10.69
N GLY A 125 10.20 -30.62 9.44
CA GLY A 125 8.77 -30.53 9.14
C GLY A 125 8.46 -29.73 7.89
N LYS A 126 7.53 -28.78 8.00
CA LYS A 126 7.17 -27.85 6.91
C LYS A 126 6.93 -26.44 7.45
N VAL A 127 7.02 -25.47 6.56
CA VAL A 127 6.61 -24.09 6.80
C VAL A 127 5.42 -23.78 5.90
N VAL A 128 4.30 -23.40 6.50
CA VAL A 128 3.22 -22.69 5.80
C VAL A 128 3.51 -21.20 5.93
N TRP A 129 3.44 -20.47 4.84
CA TRP A 129 3.69 -19.03 4.82
C TRP A 129 2.53 -18.31 4.12
N ALA A 130 2.26 -17.09 4.53
CA ALA A 130 1.28 -16.20 3.91
C ALA A 130 1.77 -14.76 3.97
N ARG A 131 1.45 -13.98 2.94
CA ARG A 131 1.70 -12.55 2.89
C ARG A 131 0.36 -11.81 2.93
N VAL A 132 0.21 -10.90 3.87
CA VAL A 132 -0.93 -10.00 3.99
C VAL A 132 -0.49 -8.64 3.48
N ARG A 133 -1.21 -8.09 2.50
CA ARG A 133 -0.98 -6.72 2.01
C ARG A 133 -1.69 -5.73 2.91
N ALA A 134 -1.04 -4.59 3.17
CA ALA A 134 -1.74 -3.46 3.75
C ALA A 134 -2.89 -3.05 2.81
N PRO A 135 -4.06 -2.69 3.35
CA PRO A 135 -5.12 -2.11 2.55
C PRO A 135 -4.55 -0.87 1.86
N GLN A 136 -4.66 -0.82 0.54
CA GLN A 136 -4.40 0.42 -0.16
C GLN A 136 -5.47 1.41 0.29
N ALA A 137 -5.06 2.61 0.70
CA ALA A 137 -6.01 3.69 0.95
C ALA A 137 -6.94 3.78 -0.27
N PRO A 138 -8.27 3.83 -0.10
CA PRO A 138 -9.14 3.94 -1.26
C PRO A 138 -8.76 5.19 -2.03
N ALA A 139 -8.64 5.06 -3.35
CA ALA A 139 -8.39 6.21 -4.21
C ALA A 139 -9.50 7.26 -3.95
N PRO A 140 -9.16 8.56 -3.83
CA PRO A 140 -10.19 9.56 -3.56
C PRO A 140 -11.29 9.55 -4.62
N GLY A 141 -12.52 9.77 -4.17
CA GLY A 141 -13.69 9.75 -5.04
C GLY A 141 -13.63 10.83 -6.13
N PRO A 142 -14.41 10.69 -7.21
CA PRO A 142 -14.40 11.62 -8.34
C PRO A 142 -14.74 13.06 -7.93
N ASP A 143 -15.63 13.26 -6.94
CA ASP A 143 -15.98 14.60 -6.44
C ASP A 143 -14.78 15.33 -5.82
N PHE A 144 -13.95 14.59 -5.07
CA PHE A 144 -12.72 15.15 -4.50
C PHE A 144 -11.72 15.51 -5.60
N ILE A 145 -11.49 14.58 -6.52
CA ILE A 145 -10.53 14.75 -7.62
C ILE A 145 -10.94 15.90 -8.56
N ALA A 146 -12.24 16.10 -8.78
CA ALA A 146 -12.77 17.21 -9.58
C ALA A 146 -12.51 18.60 -8.97
N GLY A 147 -12.29 18.68 -7.66
CA GLY A 147 -11.95 19.94 -6.97
C GLY A 147 -10.46 20.31 -7.02
N LEU A 148 -9.62 19.45 -7.58
CA LEU A 148 -8.17 19.65 -7.57
C LEU A 148 -7.70 20.60 -8.68
N THR A 149 -6.71 21.42 -8.36
CA THR A 149 -5.96 22.21 -9.32
C THR A 149 -4.87 21.35 -9.93
N VAL A 150 -4.80 21.33 -11.27
CA VAL A 150 -3.75 20.63 -12.01
C VAL A 150 -2.99 21.61 -12.90
N LEU A 151 -1.67 21.59 -12.82
CA LEU A 151 -0.79 22.39 -13.68
C LEU A 151 0.21 21.49 -14.41
N THR A 152 0.53 21.85 -15.64
CA THR A 152 1.58 21.20 -16.43
C THR A 152 2.56 22.23 -16.99
N TRP A 153 3.84 21.88 -17.05
CA TRP A 153 4.87 22.70 -17.71
C TRP A 153 6.06 21.85 -18.12
N LEU A 154 6.99 22.47 -18.85
CA LEU A 154 8.26 21.88 -19.27
C LEU A 154 9.40 22.66 -18.63
N ASP A 155 10.26 21.96 -17.90
CA ASP A 155 11.57 22.50 -17.50
C ASP A 155 12.57 22.25 -18.62
N PHE A 156 13.23 23.30 -19.07
CA PHE A 156 14.30 23.22 -20.06
C PHE A 156 15.64 23.41 -19.36
N THR A 157 16.44 22.34 -19.35
CA THR A 157 17.79 22.38 -18.79
C THR A 157 18.80 21.92 -19.85
N PRO A 158 20.10 22.24 -19.69
CA PRO A 158 21.13 21.67 -20.55
C PRO A 158 21.17 20.13 -20.55
N ALA A 159 20.67 19.50 -19.47
CA ALA A 159 20.59 18.05 -19.33
C ALA A 159 19.38 17.43 -20.05
N GLY A 160 18.44 18.25 -20.52
CA GLY A 160 17.24 17.80 -21.23
C GLY A 160 15.99 18.56 -20.81
N THR A 161 14.87 18.13 -21.40
CA THR A 161 13.54 18.65 -21.12
C THR A 161 12.78 17.70 -20.19
N THR A 162 12.27 18.22 -19.08
CA THR A 162 11.51 17.46 -18.09
C THR A 162 10.07 17.95 -18.04
N PRO A 163 9.09 17.13 -18.46
CA PRO A 163 7.68 17.42 -18.24
C PRO A 163 7.30 17.30 -16.76
N TRP A 164 6.55 18.28 -16.28
CA TRP A 164 6.00 18.32 -14.93
C TRP A 164 4.48 18.28 -14.94
N LEU A 165 3.92 17.66 -13.91
CA LEU A 165 2.50 17.68 -13.55
C LEU A 165 2.38 17.94 -12.04
N LEU A 166 1.76 19.04 -11.66
CA LEU A 166 1.46 19.37 -10.26
C LEU A 166 -0.04 19.22 -10.00
N ILE A 167 -0.38 18.54 -8.92
CA ILE A 167 -1.73 18.45 -8.36
C ILE A 167 -1.73 19.17 -7.01
N GLY A 168 -2.73 20.02 -6.79
CA GLY A 168 -3.00 20.62 -5.49
C GLY A 168 -4.46 21.03 -5.41
N TYR A 169 -4.79 22.00 -4.59
CA TYR A 169 -6.15 22.45 -4.37
C TYR A 169 -6.16 23.95 -4.06
N PRO A 170 -7.21 24.69 -4.46
CA PRO A 170 -7.37 26.08 -4.03
C PRO A 170 -7.74 26.14 -2.53
N PRO A 171 -7.60 27.29 -1.85
CA PRO A 171 -8.07 27.40 -0.47
C PRO A 171 -9.57 27.12 -0.40
N PRO A 172 -10.05 26.35 0.59
CA PRO A 172 -11.45 25.96 0.68
C PRO A 172 -12.35 27.19 0.74
N SER A 173 -13.36 27.23 -0.13
CA SER A 173 -14.28 28.37 -0.25
C SER A 173 -15.58 28.19 0.54
N HIS A 174 -15.90 26.96 1.00
CA HIS A 174 -17.13 26.67 1.73
C HIS A 174 -16.95 25.66 2.89
N PRO A 175 -17.77 25.74 3.96
CA PRO A 175 -17.41 25.18 5.27
C PRO A 175 -17.68 23.70 5.62
N PRO A 176 -18.03 22.75 4.73
CA PRO A 176 -17.78 21.34 5.06
C PRO A 176 -16.34 20.93 4.75
N GLU A 177 -15.63 21.69 3.90
CA GLU A 177 -14.29 21.35 3.41
C GLU A 177 -13.23 22.09 4.24
N THR A 178 -12.40 21.34 4.98
CA THR A 178 -11.29 21.91 5.75
C THR A 178 -9.96 21.63 5.05
N THR A 179 -8.98 22.52 5.21
CA THR A 179 -7.60 22.32 4.72
C THR A 179 -7.03 20.97 5.14
N GLU A 180 -7.33 20.52 6.36
CA GLU A 180 -6.90 19.23 6.88
C GLU A 180 -7.59 18.05 6.18
N SER A 181 -8.91 18.13 5.96
CA SER A 181 -9.64 17.10 5.22
C SER A 181 -9.12 16.97 3.78
N ILE A 182 -8.81 18.09 3.12
CA ILE A 182 -8.25 18.06 1.77
C ILE A 182 -6.83 17.48 1.77
N ALA A 183 -5.99 17.92 2.70
CA ALA A 183 -4.64 17.38 2.84
C ALA A 183 -4.65 15.86 3.08
N ASN A 184 -5.61 15.34 3.86
CA ASN A 184 -5.78 13.89 4.07
C ASN A 184 -6.18 13.17 2.77
N GLY A 185 -7.09 13.74 1.97
CA GLY A 185 -7.42 13.22 0.64
C GLY A 185 -6.23 13.21 -0.32
N LEU A 186 -5.39 14.25 -0.29
CA LEU A 186 -4.17 14.32 -1.10
C LEU A 186 -3.08 13.36 -0.62
N ARG A 187 -2.99 13.09 0.69
CA ARG A 187 -2.14 12.02 1.22
C ARG A 187 -2.60 10.65 0.75
N ALA A 188 -3.91 10.38 0.79
CA ALA A 188 -4.47 9.14 0.25
C ALA A 188 -4.17 8.99 -1.25
N LEU A 189 -4.33 10.07 -2.04
CA LEU A 189 -3.93 10.11 -3.45
C LEU A 189 -2.45 9.77 -3.63
N GLY A 190 -1.58 10.39 -2.83
CA GLY A 190 -0.14 10.14 -2.85
C GLY A 190 0.22 8.69 -2.51
N THR A 191 -0.44 8.09 -1.51
CA THR A 191 -0.28 6.69 -1.14
C THR A 191 -0.64 5.74 -2.29
N VAL A 192 -1.81 5.95 -2.91
CA VAL A 192 -2.27 5.11 -4.04
C VAL A 192 -1.33 5.22 -5.25
N LEU A 193 -0.82 6.43 -5.50
CA LEU A 193 0.15 6.70 -6.55
C LEU A 193 1.58 6.27 -6.18
N GLN A 194 1.83 5.84 -4.95
CA GLN A 194 3.16 5.48 -4.43
C GLN A 194 4.17 6.64 -4.50
N LEU A 195 3.69 7.86 -4.26
CA LEU A 195 4.54 9.04 -4.16
C LEU A 195 5.31 9.05 -2.84
N ARG A 196 6.46 9.73 -2.82
CA ARG A 196 7.29 9.93 -1.62
C ARG A 196 7.53 11.41 -1.37
N PRO A 197 7.76 11.86 -0.12
CA PRO A 197 8.20 13.22 0.16
C PRO A 197 9.37 13.65 -0.74
N THR A 198 9.42 14.93 -1.10
CA THR A 198 10.52 15.54 -1.87
C THR A 198 11.91 15.37 -1.26
N THR A 199 11.98 15.11 0.05
CA THR A 199 13.22 14.83 0.79
C THR A 199 13.76 13.43 0.54
N GLU A 200 12.97 12.54 -0.06
CA GLU A 200 13.35 11.18 -0.44
C GLU A 200 13.64 11.06 -1.94
N ARG A 201 14.20 9.92 -2.36
CA ARG A 201 14.43 9.64 -3.78
C ARG A 201 13.09 9.55 -4.51
N VAL A 202 12.96 10.28 -5.62
CA VAL A 202 11.77 10.23 -6.49
C VAL A 202 11.55 8.81 -7.02
N PRO A 203 10.43 8.14 -6.66
CA PRO A 203 10.13 6.78 -7.11
C PRO A 203 9.64 6.76 -8.56
N ASP A 204 9.90 5.66 -9.29
CA ASP A 204 9.18 5.35 -10.52
C ASP A 204 7.83 4.74 -10.16
N ILE A 205 6.73 5.41 -10.50
CA ILE A 205 5.37 4.99 -10.17
C ILE A 205 4.65 4.26 -11.32
N GLY A 206 5.43 3.81 -12.31
CA GLY A 206 4.97 3.14 -13.51
C GLY A 206 4.33 4.07 -14.54
N ASN A 207 3.72 3.47 -15.56
CA ASN A 207 3.03 4.19 -16.61
C ASN A 207 1.57 4.46 -16.19
N ARG A 208 1.31 5.67 -15.70
CA ARG A 208 0.00 6.11 -15.21
C ARG A 208 -0.71 7.07 -16.16
N LEU A 209 -0.04 7.60 -17.18
CA LEU A 209 -0.68 8.52 -18.12
C LEU A 209 -1.31 7.77 -19.30
N ARG A 210 -2.48 8.22 -19.72
CA ARG A 210 -3.18 7.75 -20.93
C ARG A 210 -3.37 8.91 -21.89
N LEU A 211 -3.05 8.68 -23.16
CA LEU A 211 -3.23 9.65 -24.25
C LEU A 211 -4.47 9.28 -25.07
N GLY A 212 -5.43 10.19 -25.17
CA GLY A 212 -6.67 10.02 -25.94
C GLY A 212 -6.92 11.20 -26.87
N GLY A 213 -6.46 11.11 -28.13
CA GLY A 213 -6.63 12.22 -29.09
C GLY A 213 -5.98 13.52 -28.58
N ARG A 214 -6.79 14.48 -28.13
CA ARG A 214 -6.32 15.75 -27.54
C ARG A 214 -6.27 15.75 -26.00
N THR A 215 -6.75 14.70 -25.35
CA THR A 215 -6.83 14.63 -23.88
C THR A 215 -5.70 13.78 -23.29
N VAL A 216 -5.33 14.12 -22.07
CA VAL A 216 -4.43 13.34 -21.22
C VAL A 216 -5.18 13.04 -19.94
N ALA A 217 -5.06 11.80 -19.46
CA ALA A 217 -5.64 11.39 -18.19
C ALA A 217 -4.61 10.64 -17.34
N LEU A 218 -4.63 10.89 -16.04
CA LEU A 218 -3.85 10.18 -15.03
C LEU A 218 -4.70 9.06 -14.43
N ASP A 219 -4.19 7.84 -14.53
CA ASP A 219 -4.63 6.69 -13.76
C ASP A 219 -4.12 6.82 -12.33
N TYR A 220 -4.98 7.34 -11.47
CA TYR A 220 -4.68 7.57 -10.06
C TYR A 220 -5.07 6.40 -9.15
N GLY A 221 -5.39 5.24 -9.73
CA GLY A 221 -5.69 4.01 -8.99
C GLY A 221 -7.13 3.82 -8.55
N HIS A 222 -8.08 4.63 -9.05
CA HIS A 222 -9.51 4.35 -8.86
C HIS A 222 -10.02 3.37 -9.92
N ASP A 223 -10.89 2.43 -9.52
CA ASP A 223 -11.45 1.38 -10.38
C ASP A 223 -12.23 1.86 -11.62
N HIS A 224 -12.75 3.09 -11.60
CA HIS A 224 -13.72 3.58 -12.60
C HIS A 224 -13.36 4.95 -13.19
N TYR A 225 -12.55 5.74 -12.51
CA TYR A 225 -12.30 7.13 -12.87
C TYR A 225 -10.81 7.37 -13.12
N LEU A 226 -10.54 8.28 -14.05
CA LEU A 226 -9.21 8.83 -14.31
C LEU A 226 -9.27 10.33 -14.03
N LEU A 227 -8.17 10.90 -13.54
CA LEU A 227 -8.06 12.35 -13.41
C LEU A 227 -7.71 12.94 -14.77
N HIS A 228 -8.59 13.77 -15.32
CA HIS A 228 -8.29 14.53 -16.52
C HIS A 228 -7.18 15.56 -16.23
N VAL A 229 -6.19 15.67 -17.11
CA VAL A 229 -5.14 16.68 -17.02
C VAL A 229 -5.56 17.88 -17.89
N PRO A 230 -6.12 18.95 -17.30
CA PRO A 230 -6.53 20.13 -18.04
C PRO A 230 -5.33 20.81 -18.69
N ASP A 231 -5.57 21.45 -19.83
CA ASP A 231 -4.64 22.35 -20.50
C ASP A 231 -3.23 21.77 -20.77
N ALA A 232 -3.14 20.45 -20.95
CA ALA A 232 -1.92 19.80 -21.41
C ALA A 232 -1.56 20.30 -22.82
N ASP A 233 -0.67 21.29 -22.87
CA ASP A 233 -0.33 21.96 -24.12
C ASP A 233 0.29 20.98 -25.14
N GLU A 234 0.33 21.38 -26.41
CA GLU A 234 0.82 20.51 -27.48
C GLU A 234 2.30 20.12 -27.33
N LYS A 235 3.15 21.01 -26.80
CA LYS A 235 4.57 20.73 -26.59
C LYS A 235 4.75 19.70 -25.47
N TRP A 236 4.04 19.88 -24.36
CA TRP A 236 4.03 18.96 -23.23
C TRP A 236 3.53 17.58 -23.66
N ARG A 237 2.40 17.52 -24.38
CA ARG A 237 1.85 16.27 -24.93
C ARG A 237 2.83 15.58 -25.88
N THR A 238 3.52 16.34 -26.73
CA THR A 238 4.53 15.79 -27.65
C THR A 238 5.68 15.14 -26.89
N HIS A 239 6.20 15.78 -25.85
CA HIS A 239 7.29 15.20 -25.06
C HIS A 239 6.88 13.92 -24.34
N ILE A 240 5.70 13.86 -23.74
CA ILE A 240 5.28 12.62 -23.05
C ILE A 240 4.96 11.49 -24.05
N ALA A 241 4.47 11.82 -25.26
CA ALA A 241 4.23 10.86 -26.33
C ALA A 241 5.53 10.25 -26.89
N GLN A 242 6.66 10.95 -26.76
CA GLN A 242 7.99 10.45 -27.10
C GLN A 242 8.57 9.50 -26.02
N GLY A 243 7.83 9.24 -24.95
CA GLY A 243 8.27 8.36 -23.86
C GLY A 243 9.06 9.07 -22.75
N ASN A 244 9.14 10.40 -22.76
CA ASN A 244 9.77 11.14 -21.67
C ASN A 244 8.98 10.95 -20.37
N ARG A 245 9.70 10.74 -19.28
CA ARG A 245 9.13 10.61 -17.94
C ARG A 245 8.59 11.95 -17.47
N VAL A 246 7.43 11.92 -16.84
CA VAL A 246 6.78 13.08 -16.22
C VAL A 246 7.05 13.07 -14.73
N HIS A 247 7.55 14.17 -14.19
CA HIS A 247 7.59 14.37 -12.75
C HIS A 247 6.20 14.78 -12.26
N LEU A 248 5.59 13.91 -11.46
CA LEU A 248 4.31 14.12 -10.81
C LEU A 248 4.54 14.60 -9.38
N ALA A 249 3.99 15.76 -9.03
CA ALA A 249 4.00 16.31 -7.69
C ALA A 249 2.56 16.50 -7.16
N VAL A 250 2.35 16.19 -5.89
CA VAL A 250 1.10 16.46 -5.15
C VAL A 250 1.44 17.39 -3.97
N CYS A 251 0.90 18.60 -3.98
CA CYS A 251 1.11 19.60 -2.93
C CYS A 251 0.02 19.49 -1.86
N LEU A 252 0.42 19.24 -0.62
CA LEU A 252 -0.48 19.09 0.52
C LEU A 252 -0.94 20.43 1.10
N ASP A 253 -0.36 21.54 0.65
CA ASP A 253 -0.74 22.90 1.00
C ASP A 253 -1.64 23.53 -0.07
N ALA A 254 -2.53 24.41 0.38
CA ALA A 254 -3.42 25.15 -0.51
C ALA A 254 -2.59 25.98 -1.51
N LEU A 255 -2.89 25.81 -2.78
CA LEU A 255 -2.31 26.59 -3.87
C LEU A 255 -3.13 27.86 -4.08
N PRO A 256 -2.50 29.01 -4.38
CA PRO A 256 -3.23 30.17 -4.87
C PRO A 256 -4.11 29.80 -6.07
N VAL A 257 -5.32 30.39 -6.15
CA VAL A 257 -6.30 30.13 -7.23
C VAL A 257 -5.68 30.31 -8.64
N ARG A 258 -4.67 31.17 -8.76
CA ARG A 258 -3.83 31.30 -9.95
C ARG A 258 -2.37 31.25 -9.54
N ILE A 259 -1.80 30.06 -9.49
CA ILE A 259 -0.36 29.88 -9.29
C ILE A 259 0.36 29.89 -10.65
N GLY A 260 1.43 30.67 -10.76
CA GLY A 260 2.30 30.67 -11.94
C GLY A 260 3.28 29.50 -11.93
N ILE A 261 3.83 29.15 -13.10
CA ILE A 261 4.80 28.05 -13.24
C ILE A 261 6.04 28.27 -12.36
N GLU A 262 6.57 29.51 -12.31
CA GLU A 262 7.73 29.83 -11.49
C GLU A 262 7.46 29.66 -9.98
N ASP A 263 6.27 30.05 -9.53
CA ASP A 263 5.87 29.89 -8.13
C ASP A 263 5.65 28.41 -7.77
N ALA A 264 5.05 27.65 -8.69
CA ALA A 264 4.89 26.20 -8.54
C ALA A 264 6.25 25.50 -8.44
N ALA A 265 7.21 25.84 -9.31
CA ALA A 265 8.56 25.30 -9.27
C ALA A 265 9.30 25.65 -7.96
N ARG A 266 9.18 26.91 -7.50
CA ARG A 266 9.74 27.33 -6.20
C ARG A 266 9.12 26.57 -5.04
N LEU A 267 7.80 26.40 -5.04
CA LEU A 267 7.09 25.66 -4.00
C LEU A 267 7.61 24.24 -3.88
N ILE A 268 7.77 23.53 -5.00
CA ILE A 268 8.27 22.14 -5.01
C ILE A 268 9.69 22.06 -4.43
N GLN A 269 10.56 23.01 -4.77
CA GLN A 269 11.96 23.03 -4.30
C GLN A 269 12.09 23.30 -2.81
N HIS A 270 11.14 24.02 -2.20
CA HIS A 270 11.21 24.46 -0.79
C HIS A 270 10.19 23.75 0.11
N ALA A 271 9.44 22.78 -0.41
CA ALA A 271 8.45 22.04 0.35
C ALA A 271 9.12 21.02 1.27
N ASP A 272 9.20 21.32 2.56
CA ASP A 272 9.74 20.47 3.63
C ASP A 272 8.81 19.28 3.93
N GLY A 273 8.76 18.30 3.01
CA GLY A 273 7.87 17.14 3.09
C GLY A 273 6.38 17.44 2.86
N ARG A 274 6.04 18.67 2.47
CA ARG A 274 4.67 19.12 2.12
C ARG A 274 4.32 18.88 0.65
N VAL A 275 5.24 18.32 -0.12
CA VAL A 275 5.02 17.85 -1.49
C VAL A 275 5.43 16.39 -1.59
N LEU A 276 4.55 15.58 -2.17
CA LEU A 276 4.80 14.19 -2.53
C LEU A 276 5.13 14.10 -4.01
N MET A 277 6.12 13.31 -4.39
CA MET A 277 6.64 13.23 -5.75
C MET A 277 6.84 11.80 -6.24
N GLY A 278 6.73 11.62 -7.55
CA GLY A 278 7.05 10.40 -8.28
C GLY A 278 7.30 10.72 -9.75
N ALA A 279 7.94 9.81 -10.48
CA ALA A 279 8.09 9.89 -11.92
C ALA A 279 7.13 8.91 -12.57
N THR A 280 6.37 9.33 -13.57
CA THR A 280 5.42 8.48 -14.32
C THR A 280 5.64 8.56 -15.83
N GLY A 281 5.00 7.68 -16.59
CA GLY A 281 5.07 7.65 -18.05
C GLY A 281 3.71 7.36 -18.70
N VAL A 282 3.68 7.38 -20.03
CA VAL A 282 2.49 7.03 -20.83
C VAL A 282 2.39 5.51 -20.96
N ARG A 283 1.18 4.95 -20.73
CA ARG A 283 0.92 3.52 -21.04
C ARG A 283 1.09 3.30 -22.53
N GLY A 284 1.92 2.32 -22.90
CA GLY A 284 2.02 1.86 -24.28
C GLY A 284 0.64 1.49 -24.82
N ARG A 285 0.37 1.88 -26.07
CA ARG A 285 -0.87 1.49 -26.76
C ARG A 285 -0.94 -0.01 -26.97
#